data_AF-A0A166JRU3-F1
#
_entry.id   AF-A0A166JRU3-F1
#
_cell.length_a   1.000
_cell.length_b   1.000
_cell.length_c   1.000
_cell.angle_alpha   90.00
_cell.angle_beta   90.00
_cell.angle_gamma   90.00
#
_symmetry.space_group_name_H-M   'P 1'
#
loop_
_entity.id
_entity.type
_entity.pdbx_description
1 polymer ?
#
loop_
_entity_poly.entity_id
_entity_poly.type
_entity_poly.pdbx_seq_one_letter_code
_entity_poly.pdbx_strand_id
1 'polypeptide(L)'
;MSRNNVPQPEKVISYTDGSCLDCRNEEARTGSGVWFNESESPRENLSIRVPGEEQTNNVGELVGFLRAIQEVSMLTPLDNTTDSTYVMNGLTIHLQGWEERGWIGVKNKEIWKATIAHLRARGAPTRIRWIKGHSGNEGNDGADELAGAGALKEECDVIDLTINPKFNLTGAQLSKMTQATAYAGIREQKKDLAPKIGAAIRLDMTRHAAKELTGKQPLDKRIWKSLQHDDFQRTIRIFFWKTMHRAEKVGEFWEKIENREENAYCRVPNCEKAVESMDHILTECKAPEGKIIWELAEKLWKKKIPHWPKIYCAGAVMACALADFRTPEGDKLTGANRLYRIIVSESAWLIWKLRCRRLFDPDAAKDMITEREVHNRWVKVINLRLDLDRAMTNPKYERKAIPRTKVLQTWRGTIDDGNNLPPDWTRSKDVCISIKRMEPKGKG
;
A
#
# COMPACT_ATOMS: atom_id res chain seq x y z
N MET A 1 15.28 -3.25 -70.20
CA MET A 1 15.12 -4.28 -69.15
C MET A 1 14.24 -3.69 -68.05
N SER A 2 12.99 -4.15 -67.99
CA SER A 2 11.98 -3.69 -67.02
C SER A 2 12.42 -4.07 -65.60
N ARG A 3 12.36 -3.14 -64.65
CA ARG A 3 12.61 -3.44 -63.24
C ARG A 3 11.51 -4.38 -62.77
N ASN A 4 11.87 -5.61 -62.47
CA ASN A 4 10.99 -6.60 -61.87
C ASN A 4 10.33 -6.00 -60.63
N ASN A 5 9.00 -5.89 -60.69
CA ASN A 5 8.14 -5.47 -59.60
C ASN A 5 8.10 -6.63 -58.59
N VAL A 6 9.05 -6.66 -57.65
CA VAL A 6 9.02 -7.60 -56.53
C VAL A 6 7.79 -7.22 -55.70
N PRO A 7 6.81 -8.12 -55.50
CA PRO A 7 5.66 -7.84 -54.65
C PRO A 7 6.18 -7.45 -53.26
N GLN A 8 5.81 -6.26 -52.78
CA GLN A 8 6.10 -5.93 -51.39
C GLN A 8 5.31 -6.90 -50.50
N PRO A 9 5.93 -7.48 -49.46
CA PRO A 9 5.20 -8.33 -48.53
C PRO A 9 4.02 -7.55 -47.95
N GLU A 10 2.84 -8.15 -48.04
CA GLU A 10 1.59 -7.58 -47.55
C GLU A 10 1.74 -7.20 -46.07
N LYS A 11 1.56 -5.91 -45.80
CA LYS A 11 1.82 -5.31 -44.50
C LYS A 11 0.68 -5.65 -43.55
N VAL A 12 1.01 -6.07 -42.32
CA VAL A 12 -0.01 -6.35 -41.30
C VAL A 12 -0.23 -5.12 -40.43
N ILE A 13 -1.50 -4.78 -40.20
CA ILE A 13 -1.92 -3.75 -39.25
C ILE A 13 -2.56 -4.44 -38.04
N SER A 14 -2.08 -4.10 -36.85
CA SER A 14 -2.65 -4.59 -35.59
C SER A 14 -2.92 -3.47 -34.60
N TYR A 15 -3.88 -3.70 -33.72
CA TYR A 15 -4.28 -2.81 -32.64
C TYR A 15 -4.21 -3.59 -31.33
N THR A 16 -3.70 -2.96 -30.28
CA THR A 16 -3.47 -3.63 -29.00
C THR A 16 -3.85 -2.76 -27.83
N ASP A 17 -4.56 -3.37 -26.88
CA ASP A 17 -5.01 -2.75 -25.64
C ASP A 17 -4.90 -3.72 -24.44
N GLY A 18 -5.00 -3.18 -23.24
CA GLY A 18 -5.03 -3.90 -21.98
C GLY A 18 -6.13 -3.39 -21.07
N SER A 19 -6.81 -4.31 -20.40
CA SER A 19 -7.87 -4.00 -19.45
C SER A 19 -7.62 -4.74 -18.14
N CYS A 20 -7.85 -4.09 -17.02
CA CYS A 20 -7.70 -4.70 -15.70
C CYS A 20 -8.93 -4.42 -14.83
N LEU A 21 -9.62 -5.50 -14.47
CA LEU A 21 -10.71 -5.49 -13.51
C LEU A 21 -10.11 -5.46 -12.11
N ASP A 22 -10.66 -4.60 -11.24
CA ASP A 22 -10.35 -4.60 -9.80
C ASP A 22 -8.85 -4.47 -9.45
N CYS A 23 -8.10 -3.63 -10.18
CA CYS A 23 -6.64 -3.45 -10.04
C CYS A 23 -6.12 -3.01 -8.64
N ARG A 24 -6.99 -2.92 -7.63
CA ARG A 24 -6.67 -2.52 -6.26
C ARG A 24 -6.80 -3.69 -5.27
N ASN A 25 -7.16 -4.88 -5.75
CA ASN A 25 -7.64 -6.02 -4.96
C ASN A 25 -6.78 -7.25 -5.27
N GLU A 26 -6.82 -8.27 -4.40
CA GLU A 26 -6.23 -9.61 -4.70
C GLU A 26 -6.99 -10.35 -5.82
N GLU A 27 -8.24 -9.94 -6.08
CA GLU A 27 -9.10 -10.48 -7.14
C GLU A 27 -8.86 -9.81 -8.51
N ALA A 28 -7.82 -8.98 -8.64
CA ALA A 28 -7.54 -8.27 -9.89
C ALA A 28 -7.37 -9.25 -11.06
N ARG A 29 -8.04 -8.96 -12.18
CA ARG A 29 -7.99 -9.78 -13.39
C ARG A 29 -7.62 -8.91 -14.57
N THR A 30 -6.51 -9.22 -15.24
CA THR A 30 -6.02 -8.45 -16.39
C THR A 30 -6.19 -9.24 -17.66
N GLY A 31 -6.78 -8.61 -18.66
CA GLY A 31 -6.85 -9.09 -20.02
C GLY A 31 -6.06 -8.22 -20.97
N SER A 32 -5.78 -8.79 -22.14
CA SER A 32 -5.18 -8.10 -23.25
C SER A 32 -5.86 -8.49 -24.55
N GLY A 33 -6.01 -7.50 -25.44
CA GLY A 33 -6.62 -7.68 -26.75
C GLY A 33 -5.63 -7.40 -27.86
N VAL A 34 -5.68 -8.23 -28.91
CA VAL A 34 -5.00 -7.98 -30.19
C VAL A 34 -6.04 -8.08 -31.29
N TRP A 35 -6.28 -6.96 -31.96
CA TRP A 35 -7.18 -6.89 -33.09
C TRP A 35 -6.40 -6.71 -34.39
N PHE A 36 -6.67 -7.57 -35.38
CA PHE A 36 -6.14 -7.48 -36.74
C PHE A 36 -7.26 -7.02 -37.66
N ASN A 37 -6.94 -6.11 -38.58
CA ASN A 37 -7.91 -5.63 -39.54
C ASN A 37 -8.26 -6.74 -40.55
N GLU A 38 -9.46 -7.32 -40.42
CA GLU A 38 -9.94 -8.43 -41.26
C GLU A 38 -9.94 -8.08 -42.75
N SER A 39 -10.13 -6.80 -43.10
CA SER A 39 -10.16 -6.33 -44.49
C SER A 39 -8.78 -6.32 -45.17
N GLU A 40 -7.69 -6.31 -44.40
CA GLU A 40 -6.31 -6.19 -44.89
C GLU A 40 -5.46 -7.43 -44.56
N SER A 41 -5.88 -8.27 -43.60
CA SER A 41 -5.18 -9.49 -43.21
C SER A 41 -6.11 -10.41 -42.41
N PRO A 42 -6.62 -11.53 -42.97
CA PRO A 42 -7.47 -12.48 -42.26
C PRO A 42 -6.62 -13.25 -41.23
N ARG A 43 -6.50 -12.69 -40.03
CA ARG A 43 -5.85 -13.27 -38.85
C ARG A 43 -6.85 -13.32 -37.71
N GLU A 44 -6.72 -14.33 -36.86
CA GLU A 44 -7.57 -14.46 -35.69
C GLU A 44 -7.23 -13.37 -34.67
N ASN A 45 -8.29 -12.69 -34.20
CA ASN A 45 -8.19 -11.74 -33.11
C ASN A 45 -7.94 -12.46 -31.79
N LEU A 46 -7.07 -11.90 -30.95
CA LEU A 46 -6.69 -12.53 -29.70
C LEU A 46 -7.31 -11.82 -28.51
N SER A 47 -7.96 -12.59 -27.65
CA SER A 47 -8.34 -12.20 -26.30
C SER A 47 -7.53 -13.04 -25.33
N ILE A 48 -6.79 -12.41 -24.42
CA ILE A 48 -5.74 -13.06 -23.64
C ILE A 48 -5.93 -12.75 -22.17
N ARG A 49 -5.98 -13.78 -21.33
CA ARG A 49 -5.91 -13.64 -19.87
C ARG A 49 -4.47 -13.63 -19.42
N VAL A 50 -4.02 -12.52 -18.85
CA VAL A 50 -2.63 -12.34 -18.44
C VAL A 50 -2.32 -13.20 -17.20
N PRO A 51 -1.32 -14.11 -17.27
CA PRO A 51 -0.87 -14.90 -16.13
C PRO A 51 -0.03 -14.08 -15.14
N GLY A 52 0.08 -14.57 -13.91
CA GLY A 52 0.97 -14.03 -12.88
C GLY A 52 0.27 -13.20 -11.79
N GLU A 53 1.00 -12.87 -10.74
CA GLU A 53 0.44 -12.18 -9.55
C GLU A 53 0.24 -10.66 -9.75
N GLU A 54 1.02 -10.02 -10.63
CA GLU A 54 0.95 -8.58 -10.85
C GLU A 54 -0.08 -8.23 -11.95
N GLN A 55 -1.33 -8.06 -11.54
CA GLN A 55 -2.46 -7.77 -12.42
C GLN A 55 -2.69 -6.25 -12.51
N THR A 56 -2.38 -5.64 -13.66
CA THR A 56 -2.48 -4.19 -13.92
C THR A 56 -2.72 -3.87 -15.40
N ASN A 57 -3.28 -2.71 -15.72
CA ASN A 57 -3.47 -2.29 -17.12
C ASN A 57 -2.18 -2.38 -17.95
N ASN A 58 -1.09 -1.85 -17.40
CA ASN A 58 0.22 -1.82 -18.04
C ASN A 58 0.77 -3.21 -18.42
N VAL A 59 0.46 -4.28 -17.65
CA VAL A 59 0.89 -5.63 -18.02
C VAL A 59 0.03 -6.17 -19.17
N GLY A 60 -1.28 -5.86 -19.18
CA GLY A 60 -2.19 -6.18 -20.29
C GLY A 60 -1.72 -5.54 -21.59
N GLU A 61 -1.50 -4.23 -21.58
CA GLU A 61 -1.03 -3.48 -22.75
C GLU A 61 0.29 -4.06 -23.32
N LEU A 62 1.24 -4.39 -22.44
CA LEU A 62 2.54 -4.96 -22.85
C LEU A 62 2.43 -6.38 -23.40
N VAL A 63 1.56 -7.22 -22.80
CA VAL A 63 1.29 -8.58 -23.29
C VAL A 63 0.66 -8.53 -24.67
N GLY A 64 -0.32 -7.67 -24.90
CA GLY A 64 -0.97 -7.52 -26.21
C GLY A 64 0.03 -7.15 -27.29
N PHE A 65 0.89 -6.19 -26.97
CA PHE A 65 1.97 -5.78 -27.86
C PHE A 65 2.96 -6.92 -28.16
N LEU A 66 3.40 -7.68 -27.14
CA LEU A 66 4.25 -8.87 -27.33
C LEU A 66 3.58 -9.89 -28.24
N ARG A 67 2.30 -10.19 -28.00
CA ARG A 67 1.54 -11.19 -28.74
C ARG A 67 1.34 -10.78 -30.19
N ALA A 68 1.01 -9.52 -30.46
CA ALA A 68 0.95 -8.98 -31.81
C ALA A 68 2.26 -9.18 -32.58
N ILE A 69 3.41 -9.02 -31.92
CA ILE A 69 4.72 -9.25 -32.54
C ILE A 69 4.99 -10.73 -32.80
N GLN A 70 4.55 -11.61 -31.90
CA GLN A 70 4.73 -13.06 -32.00
C GLN A 70 3.87 -13.70 -33.10
N GLU A 71 2.65 -13.21 -33.31
CA GLU A 71 1.74 -13.73 -34.34
C GLU A 71 2.15 -13.35 -35.77
N VAL A 72 2.81 -12.20 -35.93
CA VAL A 72 3.19 -11.70 -37.25
C VAL A 72 4.57 -12.21 -37.62
N SER A 73 4.66 -12.89 -38.77
CA SER A 73 5.93 -13.40 -39.33
C SER A 73 7.05 -12.35 -39.25
N MET A 74 8.25 -12.81 -38.89
CA MET A 74 9.45 -11.97 -38.72
C MET A 74 9.85 -11.23 -40.00
N LEU A 75 9.41 -11.70 -41.17
CA LEU A 75 9.72 -11.13 -42.50
C LEU A 75 8.60 -10.25 -43.06
N THR A 76 7.51 -10.05 -42.31
CA THR A 76 6.38 -9.22 -42.73
C THR A 76 6.41 -7.86 -42.04
N PRO A 77 6.25 -6.73 -42.76
CA PRO A 77 6.12 -5.42 -42.13
C PRO A 77 4.91 -5.38 -41.18
N LEU A 78 5.11 -4.83 -39.97
CA LEU A 78 4.07 -4.71 -38.95
C LEU A 78 3.85 -3.23 -38.60
N ASP A 79 2.63 -2.72 -38.75
CA ASP A 79 2.21 -1.46 -38.15
C ASP A 79 1.29 -1.76 -36.97
N ASN A 80 1.82 -1.61 -35.76
CA ASN A 80 1.04 -1.75 -34.54
C ASN A 80 0.55 -0.38 -34.06
N THR A 81 -0.72 -0.30 -33.69
CA THR A 81 -1.34 0.88 -33.10
C THR A 81 -1.74 0.59 -31.65
N THR A 82 -1.42 1.49 -30.73
CA THR A 82 -1.76 1.36 -29.31
C THR A 82 -1.98 2.73 -28.69
N ASP A 83 -2.86 2.83 -27.70
CA ASP A 83 -2.98 4.02 -26.86
C ASP A 83 -2.11 3.96 -25.59
N SER A 84 -1.41 2.84 -25.39
CA SER A 84 -0.51 2.61 -24.27
C SER A 84 0.69 3.54 -24.31
N THR A 85 0.65 4.55 -23.44
CA THR A 85 1.84 5.37 -23.15
C THR A 85 2.93 4.54 -22.45
N TYR A 86 2.58 3.44 -21.78
CA TYR A 86 3.53 2.56 -21.12
C TYR A 86 4.40 1.80 -22.14
N VAL A 87 3.79 1.21 -23.17
CA VAL A 87 4.50 0.55 -24.27
C VAL A 87 5.32 1.57 -25.05
N MET A 88 4.70 2.69 -25.44
CA MET A 88 5.33 3.72 -26.25
C MET A 88 6.57 4.33 -25.58
N ASN A 89 6.45 4.79 -24.33
CA ASN A 89 7.57 5.37 -23.57
C ASN A 89 8.60 4.30 -23.18
N GLY A 90 8.16 3.07 -22.92
CA GLY A 90 9.05 1.95 -22.65
C GLY A 90 10.05 1.72 -23.78
N LEU A 91 9.56 1.70 -25.03
CA LEU A 91 10.39 1.47 -26.22
C LEU A 91 11.24 2.68 -26.63
N THR A 92 10.73 3.90 -26.47
CA THR A 92 11.39 5.11 -27.01
C THR A 92 12.21 5.90 -26.01
N ILE A 93 11.82 5.90 -24.73
CA ILE A 93 12.45 6.73 -23.70
C ILE A 93 13.24 5.87 -22.72
N HIS A 94 12.67 4.74 -22.28
CA HIS A 94 13.20 4.02 -21.12
C HIS A 94 14.12 2.86 -21.46
N LEU A 95 13.96 2.24 -22.64
CA LEU A 95 14.65 1.01 -23.02
C LEU A 95 16.16 1.07 -22.79
N GLN A 96 16.83 2.10 -23.30
CA GLN A 96 18.28 2.24 -23.14
C GLN A 96 18.68 2.25 -21.66
N GLY A 97 18.01 3.05 -20.83
CA GLY A 97 18.30 3.12 -19.39
C GLY A 97 17.99 1.82 -18.64
N TRP A 98 16.99 1.06 -19.09
CA TRP A 98 16.68 -0.27 -18.54
C TRP A 98 17.76 -1.29 -18.87
N GLU A 99 18.27 -1.30 -20.11
CA GLU A 99 19.36 -2.18 -20.53
C GLU A 99 20.68 -1.82 -19.84
N GLU A 100 21.00 -0.52 -19.76
CA GLU A 100 22.21 -0.03 -19.07
C GLU A 100 22.24 -0.44 -17.59
N ARG A 101 21.09 -0.43 -16.91
CA ARG A 101 20.98 -0.86 -15.50
C ARG A 101 20.70 -2.35 -15.33
N GLY A 102 20.79 -3.15 -16.41
CA GLY A 102 20.61 -4.60 -16.39
C GLY A 102 19.23 -5.06 -15.94
N TRP A 103 18.19 -4.29 -16.27
CA TRP A 103 16.79 -4.56 -15.92
C TRP A 103 16.47 -4.59 -14.42
N ILE A 104 17.41 -4.18 -13.56
CA ILE A 104 17.22 -4.12 -12.10
C ILE A 104 16.12 -3.10 -11.78
N GLY A 105 15.15 -3.49 -10.96
CA GLY A 105 14.03 -2.65 -10.53
C GLY A 105 13.05 -2.28 -11.64
N VAL A 106 13.14 -2.91 -12.82
CA VAL A 106 12.20 -2.70 -13.93
C VAL A 106 10.99 -3.61 -13.72
N LYS A 107 9.79 -3.02 -13.73
CA LYS A 107 8.54 -3.80 -13.65
C LYS A 107 8.32 -4.56 -14.96
N ASN A 108 7.71 -5.74 -14.88
CA ASN A 108 7.41 -6.59 -16.04
C ASN A 108 8.66 -6.92 -16.88
N LYS A 109 9.84 -6.96 -16.26
CA LYS A 109 11.13 -7.06 -16.97
C LYS A 109 11.26 -8.28 -17.89
N GLU A 110 10.70 -9.42 -17.52
CA GLU A 110 10.78 -10.62 -18.36
C GLU A 110 9.94 -10.49 -19.63
N ILE A 111 8.74 -9.89 -19.54
CA ILE A 111 7.88 -9.60 -20.69
C ILE A 111 8.55 -8.56 -21.60
N TRP A 112 9.15 -7.52 -21.01
CA TRP A 112 9.93 -6.55 -21.78
C TRP A 112 11.11 -7.19 -22.49
N LYS A 113 11.93 -8.00 -21.81
CA LYS A 113 13.08 -8.66 -22.43
C LYS A 113 12.65 -9.58 -23.59
N ALA A 114 11.57 -10.34 -23.44
CA ALA A 114 10.98 -11.13 -24.52
C ALA A 114 10.54 -10.23 -25.69
N THR A 115 9.79 -9.16 -25.41
CA THR A 115 9.32 -8.19 -26.41
C THR A 115 10.47 -7.60 -27.22
N ILE A 116 11.52 -7.12 -26.55
CA ILE A 116 12.68 -6.52 -27.20
C ILE A 116 13.45 -7.55 -28.02
N ALA A 117 13.60 -8.77 -27.51
CA ALA A 117 14.26 -9.84 -28.25
C ALA A 117 13.49 -10.21 -29.53
N HIS A 118 12.15 -10.31 -29.45
CA HIS A 118 11.32 -10.54 -30.63
C HIS A 118 11.41 -9.38 -31.63
N LEU A 119 11.34 -8.12 -31.18
CA LEU A 119 11.50 -6.95 -32.05
C LEU A 119 12.85 -6.95 -32.77
N ARG A 120 13.95 -7.22 -32.05
CA ARG A 120 15.31 -7.28 -32.63
C ARG A 120 15.52 -8.46 -33.58
N ALA A 121 14.75 -9.54 -33.41
CA ALA A 121 14.81 -10.71 -34.26
C ALA A 121 14.09 -10.52 -35.61
N ARG A 122 13.20 -9.54 -35.74
CA ARG A 122 12.45 -9.30 -36.98
C ARG A 122 13.40 -8.85 -38.09
N GLY A 123 13.22 -9.43 -39.27
CA GLY A 123 13.90 -9.03 -40.50
C GLY A 123 13.16 -7.94 -41.28
N ALA A 124 11.90 -7.67 -40.93
CA ALA A 124 11.05 -6.64 -41.52
C ALA A 124 10.77 -5.49 -40.55
N PRO A 125 10.50 -4.27 -41.05
CA PRO A 125 10.26 -3.12 -40.20
C PRO A 125 8.99 -3.25 -39.37
N THR A 126 9.08 -2.87 -38.10
CA THR A 126 7.93 -2.67 -37.22
C THR A 126 7.75 -1.18 -36.96
N ARG A 127 6.59 -0.62 -37.29
CA ARG A 127 6.20 0.75 -36.96
C ARG A 127 5.19 0.71 -35.83
N ILE A 128 5.33 1.64 -34.91
CA ILE A 128 4.46 1.76 -33.74
C ILE A 128 3.81 3.13 -33.80
N ARG A 129 2.49 3.16 -33.76
CA ARG A 129 1.70 4.38 -33.78
C ARG A 129 0.98 4.51 -32.46
N TRP A 130 1.25 5.62 -31.77
CA TRP A 130 0.45 6.01 -30.64
C TRP A 130 -0.81 6.75 -31.10
N ILE A 131 -1.96 6.38 -30.55
CA ILE A 131 -3.21 7.12 -30.72
C ILE A 131 -3.76 7.51 -29.36
N LYS A 132 -4.69 8.47 -29.35
CA LYS A 132 -5.45 8.79 -28.16
C LYS A 132 -6.54 7.73 -27.95
N GLY A 133 -6.60 7.13 -26.76
CA GLY A 133 -7.66 6.19 -26.38
C GLY A 133 -9.07 6.80 -26.52
N HIS A 134 -10.05 5.95 -26.82
CA HIS A 134 -11.46 6.31 -27.05
C HIS A 134 -11.66 7.43 -28.09
N SER A 135 -10.88 7.40 -29.18
CA SER A 135 -10.98 8.37 -30.27
C SER A 135 -11.92 7.94 -31.41
N GLY A 136 -12.69 6.86 -31.22
CA GLY A 136 -13.59 6.28 -32.24
C GLY A 136 -12.82 5.53 -33.33
N ASN A 137 -11.70 4.90 -32.97
CA ASN A 137 -10.94 4.05 -33.88
C ASN A 137 -11.43 2.61 -33.71
N GLU A 138 -12.09 2.07 -34.74
CA GLU A 138 -12.69 0.74 -34.74
C GLU A 138 -11.73 -0.37 -34.29
N GLY A 139 -10.48 -0.35 -34.77
CA GLY A 139 -9.49 -1.36 -34.38
C GLY A 139 -9.06 -1.26 -32.91
N ASN A 140 -8.97 -0.05 -32.36
CA ASN A 140 -8.68 0.14 -30.94
C ASN A 140 -9.87 -0.26 -30.07
N ASP A 141 -11.09 0.11 -30.47
CA ASP A 141 -12.31 -0.25 -29.74
C ASP A 141 -12.51 -1.78 -29.74
N GLY A 142 -12.20 -2.45 -30.85
CA GLY A 142 -12.16 -3.92 -30.90
C GLY A 142 -11.07 -4.53 -30.02
N ALA A 143 -9.89 -3.91 -29.92
CA ALA A 143 -8.84 -4.37 -29.02
C ALA A 143 -9.22 -4.19 -27.53
N ASP A 144 -9.89 -3.10 -27.16
CA ASP A 144 -10.41 -2.87 -25.79
C ASP A 144 -11.46 -3.91 -25.42
N GLU A 145 -12.40 -4.22 -26.31
CA GLU A 145 -13.41 -5.26 -26.10
C GLU A 145 -12.77 -6.64 -25.88
N LEU A 146 -11.78 -7.00 -26.70
CA LEU A 146 -11.02 -8.25 -26.56
C LEU A 146 -10.22 -8.29 -25.26
N ALA A 147 -9.67 -7.16 -24.81
CA ALA A 147 -8.98 -7.04 -23.55
C ALA A 147 -9.94 -7.22 -22.35
N GLY A 148 -11.12 -6.62 -22.42
CA GLY A 148 -12.19 -6.82 -21.44
C GLY A 148 -12.64 -8.28 -21.35
N ALA A 149 -12.86 -8.93 -22.50
CA ALA A 149 -13.18 -10.36 -22.57
C ALA A 149 -12.04 -11.22 -21.99
N GLY A 150 -10.79 -10.85 -22.23
CA GLY A 150 -9.62 -11.56 -21.71
C GLY A 150 -9.53 -11.50 -20.19
N ALA A 151 -9.94 -10.37 -19.59
CA ALA A 151 -9.97 -10.20 -18.14
C ALA A 151 -11.05 -11.06 -17.48
N LEU A 152 -12.12 -11.40 -18.20
CA LEU A 152 -13.24 -12.20 -17.71
C LEU A 152 -13.00 -13.71 -17.78
N LYS A 153 -12.03 -14.19 -18.58
CA LYS A 153 -11.64 -15.61 -18.62
C LYS A 153 -11.23 -16.12 -17.23
N GLU A 154 -11.65 -17.33 -16.87
CA GLU A 154 -11.26 -17.94 -15.59
C GLU A 154 -9.82 -18.47 -15.61
N GLU A 155 -9.40 -19.09 -16.71
CA GLU A 155 -8.07 -19.65 -16.86
C GLU A 155 -7.10 -18.66 -17.51
N CYS A 156 -5.85 -18.67 -17.05
CA CYS A 156 -4.81 -17.84 -17.64
C CYS A 156 -4.29 -18.46 -18.93
N ASP A 157 -4.08 -17.63 -19.95
CA ASP A 157 -3.45 -18.04 -21.20
C ASP A 157 -1.93 -18.20 -21.00
N VAL A 158 -1.32 -19.10 -21.78
CA VAL A 158 0.12 -19.32 -21.77
C VAL A 158 0.80 -18.26 -22.64
N ILE A 159 1.73 -17.51 -22.04
CA ILE A 159 2.54 -16.52 -22.77
C ILE A 159 3.94 -17.06 -22.97
N ASP A 160 4.37 -17.12 -24.24
CA ASP A 160 5.76 -17.44 -24.56
C ASP A 160 6.67 -16.26 -24.22
N LEU A 161 7.52 -16.46 -23.21
CA LEU A 161 8.54 -15.50 -22.78
C LEU A 161 9.95 -15.96 -23.15
N THR A 162 10.10 -16.87 -24.11
CA THR A 162 11.40 -17.39 -24.55
C THR A 162 12.22 -16.29 -25.20
N ILE A 163 13.42 -16.05 -24.67
CA ILE A 163 14.32 -15.01 -25.16
C ILE A 163 15.42 -15.65 -25.99
N ASN A 164 15.56 -15.25 -27.25
CA ASN A 164 16.72 -15.63 -28.06
C ASN A 164 18.02 -15.14 -27.38
N PRO A 165 18.97 -16.03 -27.04
CA PRO A 165 20.21 -15.65 -26.36
C PRO A 165 21.01 -14.56 -27.06
N LYS A 166 20.93 -14.47 -28.40
CA LYS A 166 21.58 -13.42 -29.21
C LYS A 166 21.12 -12.01 -28.82
N PHE A 167 19.87 -11.88 -28.38
CA PHE A 167 19.26 -10.59 -28.03
C PHE A 167 19.05 -10.43 -26.51
N ASN A 168 19.50 -11.40 -25.71
CA ASN A 168 19.42 -11.35 -24.26
C ASN A 168 20.62 -10.60 -23.67
N LEU A 169 20.48 -9.29 -23.47
CA LEU A 169 21.49 -8.52 -22.75
C LEU A 169 21.48 -8.91 -21.26
N THR A 170 22.60 -9.43 -20.77
CA THR A 170 22.78 -9.84 -19.37
C THR A 170 23.73 -8.90 -18.64
N GLY A 171 23.49 -8.75 -17.33
CA GLY A 171 24.29 -7.89 -16.46
C GLY A 171 23.90 -6.41 -16.56
N ALA A 172 24.39 -5.63 -15.59
CA ALA A 172 24.22 -4.19 -15.53
C ALA A 172 25.57 -3.51 -15.78
N GLN A 173 25.56 -2.41 -16.52
CA GLN A 173 26.77 -1.67 -16.85
C GLN A 173 27.35 -1.01 -15.59
N LEU A 174 28.57 -1.41 -15.20
CA LEU A 174 29.21 -0.91 -13.98
C LEU A 174 29.37 0.61 -13.96
N SER A 175 29.66 1.24 -15.10
CA SER A 175 29.81 2.70 -15.21
C SER A 175 28.50 3.46 -15.02
N LYS A 176 27.35 2.80 -15.14
CA LYS A 176 26.00 3.39 -14.94
C LYS A 176 25.38 2.95 -13.61
N MET A 177 26.02 2.05 -12.88
CA MET A 177 25.48 1.47 -11.67
C MET A 177 25.64 2.41 -10.48
N THR A 178 24.53 2.63 -9.76
CA THR A 178 24.55 3.34 -8.48
C THR A 178 24.51 2.34 -7.33
N GLN A 179 24.95 2.75 -6.12
CA GLN A 179 24.79 1.93 -4.91
C GLN A 179 23.32 1.54 -4.68
N ALA A 180 22.38 2.45 -4.94
CA ALA A 180 20.95 2.18 -4.81
C ALA A 180 20.48 1.08 -5.79
N THR A 181 20.93 1.15 -7.05
CA THR A 181 20.64 0.11 -8.06
C THR A 181 21.27 -1.22 -7.69
N ALA A 182 22.53 -1.23 -7.25
CA ALA A 182 23.22 -2.45 -6.82
C ALA A 182 22.50 -3.11 -5.63
N TYR A 183 22.12 -2.31 -4.62
CA TYR A 183 21.35 -2.79 -3.48
C TYR A 183 19.98 -3.35 -3.90
N ALA A 184 19.28 -2.69 -4.82
CA ALA A 184 18.02 -3.18 -5.38
C ALA A 184 18.20 -4.53 -6.08
N GLY A 185 19.28 -4.71 -6.86
CA GLY A 185 19.60 -5.98 -7.53
C GLY A 185 19.87 -7.12 -6.56
N ILE A 186 20.67 -6.88 -5.52
CA ILE A 186 20.90 -7.86 -4.44
C ILE A 186 19.59 -8.22 -3.74
N ARG A 187 18.73 -7.22 -3.53
CA ARG A 187 17.41 -7.42 -2.91
C ARG A 187 16.46 -8.24 -3.77
N GLU A 188 16.48 -8.07 -5.09
CA GLU A 188 15.70 -8.88 -6.03
C GLU A 188 16.17 -10.34 -6.02
N GLN A 189 17.49 -10.57 -6.02
CA GLN A 189 18.04 -11.93 -5.94
C GLN A 189 17.69 -12.62 -4.61
N LYS A 190 17.52 -11.85 -3.54
CA LYS A 190 17.09 -12.33 -2.23
C LYS A 190 15.57 -12.38 -2.05
N LYS A 191 14.78 -12.02 -3.07
CA LYS A 191 13.31 -11.93 -2.97
C LYS A 191 12.68 -13.31 -2.74
N ASP A 192 13.31 -14.37 -3.25
CA ASP A 192 12.85 -15.76 -3.09
C ASP A 192 13.19 -16.36 -1.73
N LEU A 193 13.84 -15.60 -0.83
CA LEU A 193 13.96 -16.01 0.56
C LEU A 193 12.57 -15.96 1.20
N ALA A 194 12.15 -17.07 1.77
CA ALA A 194 10.88 -17.19 2.48
C ALA A 194 10.69 -15.98 3.41
N PRO A 195 9.51 -15.34 3.38
CA PRO A 195 9.25 -14.19 4.24
C PRO A 195 9.48 -14.60 5.70
N LYS A 196 10.02 -13.67 6.50
CA LYS A 196 10.18 -13.91 7.94
C LYS A 196 8.81 -14.29 8.51
N ILE A 197 8.68 -15.52 9.00
CA ILE A 197 7.41 -16.12 9.47
C ILE A 197 6.62 -15.15 10.35
N GLY A 198 7.31 -14.49 11.29
CA GLY A 198 6.68 -13.52 12.20
C GLY A 198 6.03 -12.30 11.52
N ALA A 199 6.59 -11.82 10.41
CA ALA A 199 6.03 -10.70 9.66
C ALA A 199 4.84 -11.13 8.79
N ALA A 200 4.91 -12.33 8.20
CA ALA A 200 3.81 -12.92 7.44
C ALA A 200 2.56 -13.11 8.32
N ILE A 201 2.73 -13.74 9.49
CA ILE A 201 1.64 -13.91 10.48
C ILE A 201 1.00 -12.55 10.81
N ARG A 202 1.83 -11.52 11.03
CA ARG A 202 1.32 -10.21 11.42
C ARG A 202 0.61 -9.48 10.29
N LEU A 203 1.07 -9.65 9.05
CA LEU A 203 0.38 -9.16 7.86
C LEU A 203 -0.99 -9.82 7.73
N ASP A 204 -1.09 -11.13 7.91
CA ASP A 204 -2.36 -11.86 7.83
C ASP A 204 -3.35 -11.43 8.91
N MET A 205 -2.90 -11.30 10.16
CA MET A 205 -3.73 -10.76 11.25
C MET A 205 -4.23 -9.35 10.92
N THR A 206 -3.37 -8.51 10.33
CA THR A 206 -3.74 -7.14 9.94
C THR A 206 -4.72 -7.13 8.77
N ARG A 207 -4.54 -8.01 7.78
CA ARG A 207 -5.44 -8.18 6.63
C ARG A 207 -6.83 -8.62 7.10
N HIS A 208 -6.89 -9.59 8.01
CA HIS A 208 -8.14 -10.06 8.59
C HIS A 208 -8.88 -8.95 9.33
N ALA A 209 -8.19 -8.25 10.25
CA ALA A 209 -8.79 -7.14 10.98
C ALA A 209 -9.20 -5.97 10.06
N ALA A 210 -8.45 -5.73 8.98
CA ALA A 210 -8.82 -4.72 7.98
C ALA A 210 -10.09 -5.12 7.19
N LYS A 211 -10.28 -6.43 6.92
CA LYS A 211 -11.52 -6.94 6.33
C LYS A 211 -12.71 -6.72 7.24
N GLU A 212 -12.59 -7.00 8.53
CA GLU A 212 -13.66 -6.71 9.49
C GLU A 212 -13.97 -5.21 9.58
N LEU A 213 -12.93 -4.36 9.55
CA LEU A 213 -13.08 -2.91 9.65
C LEU A 213 -13.69 -2.27 8.39
N THR A 214 -13.34 -2.77 7.19
CA THR A 214 -13.63 -2.08 5.91
C THR A 214 -14.42 -2.90 4.91
N GLY A 215 -14.68 -4.18 5.19
CA GLY A 215 -15.25 -5.16 4.26
C GLY A 215 -14.26 -5.65 3.19
N LYS A 216 -13.03 -5.15 3.14
CA LYS A 216 -12.06 -5.42 2.06
C LYS A 216 -10.79 -6.09 2.56
N GLN A 217 -10.23 -7.00 1.77
CA GLN A 217 -8.93 -7.62 2.04
C GLN A 217 -7.81 -6.88 1.28
N PRO A 218 -6.97 -6.08 1.97
CA PRO A 218 -5.90 -5.35 1.32
C PRO A 218 -4.67 -6.22 1.07
N LEU A 219 -4.04 -6.02 -0.09
CA LEU A 219 -2.71 -6.56 -0.41
C LEU A 219 -1.65 -6.12 0.62
N ASP A 220 -0.63 -6.96 0.85
CA ASP A 220 0.51 -6.65 1.74
C ASP A 220 1.13 -5.28 1.46
N LYS A 221 1.35 -4.96 0.18
CA LYS A 221 1.90 -3.68 -0.25
C LYS A 221 1.03 -2.49 0.19
N ARG A 222 -0.29 -2.67 0.21
CA ARG A 222 -1.24 -1.65 0.66
C ARG A 222 -1.17 -1.48 2.17
N ILE A 223 -1.04 -2.57 2.93
CA ILE A 223 -0.83 -2.55 4.38
C ILE A 223 0.47 -1.82 4.70
N TRP A 224 1.60 -2.20 4.09
CA TRP A 224 2.88 -1.52 4.32
C TRP A 224 2.85 -0.03 3.99
N LYS A 225 2.21 0.34 2.89
CA LYS A 225 2.05 1.75 2.50
C LYS A 225 1.17 2.52 3.49
N SER A 226 0.11 1.90 4.03
CA SER A 226 -0.79 2.58 4.97
C SER A 226 -0.12 2.85 6.31
N LEU A 227 0.77 1.97 6.80
CA LEU A 227 1.52 2.20 8.05
C LEU A 227 2.46 3.42 7.98
N GLN A 228 2.74 3.93 6.77
CA GLN A 228 3.55 5.13 6.55
C GLN A 228 2.70 6.40 6.35
N HIS A 229 1.39 6.37 6.64
CA HIS A 229 0.48 7.50 6.42
C HIS A 229 0.93 8.78 7.14
N ASP A 230 0.69 9.93 6.52
CA ASP A 230 0.98 11.27 7.05
C ASP A 230 0.19 11.69 8.29
N ASP A 231 -0.78 10.87 8.69
CA ASP A 231 -1.51 11.10 9.92
C ASP A 231 -0.71 10.58 11.12
N PHE A 232 0.24 9.65 10.92
CA PHE A 232 1.08 9.10 11.97
C PHE A 232 2.36 9.90 12.18
N GLN A 233 2.69 10.15 13.45
CA GLN A 233 4.00 10.69 13.83
C GLN A 233 5.12 9.70 13.51
N ARG A 234 6.34 10.20 13.31
CA ARG A 234 7.51 9.36 13.00
C ARG A 234 7.72 8.23 14.02
N THR A 235 7.53 8.53 15.30
CA THR A 235 7.64 7.55 16.41
C THR A 235 6.64 6.40 16.26
N ILE A 236 5.39 6.72 15.90
CA ILE A 236 4.32 5.74 15.66
C ILE A 236 4.62 4.88 14.42
N ARG A 237 5.13 5.48 13.33
CA ARG A 237 5.53 4.72 12.13
C ARG A 237 6.64 3.71 12.45
N ILE A 238 7.60 4.10 13.28
CA ILE A 238 8.67 3.21 13.76
C ILE A 238 8.08 2.12 14.67
N PHE A 239 7.16 2.48 15.56
CA PHE A 239 6.46 1.52 16.42
C PHE A 239 5.74 0.45 15.58
N PHE A 240 4.88 0.86 14.63
CA PHE A 240 4.20 -0.08 13.73
C PHE A 240 5.15 -0.93 12.91
N TRP A 241 6.24 -0.35 12.40
CA TRP A 241 7.26 -1.13 11.69
C TRP A 241 7.86 -2.22 12.58
N LYS A 242 8.19 -1.90 13.84
CA LYS A 242 8.70 -2.88 14.80
C LYS A 242 7.64 -3.95 15.09
N THR A 243 6.39 -3.56 15.28
CA THR A 243 5.28 -4.47 15.62
C THR A 243 4.99 -5.44 14.48
N MET A 244 5.09 -4.95 13.24
CA MET A 244 4.95 -5.77 12.05
C MET A 244 6.07 -6.81 11.95
N HIS A 245 7.29 -6.45 12.31
CA HIS A 245 8.44 -7.36 12.26
C HIS A 245 8.69 -8.16 13.55
N ARG A 246 7.85 -8.00 14.59
CA ARG A 246 8.09 -8.54 15.94
C ARG A 246 9.49 -8.18 16.47
N ALA A 247 9.89 -6.93 16.25
CA ALA A 247 11.23 -6.43 16.57
C ALA A 247 11.31 -5.71 17.93
N GLU A 248 10.21 -5.70 18.70
CA GLU A 248 10.19 -5.22 20.07
C GLU A 248 10.95 -6.14 21.02
N LYS A 249 11.48 -5.56 22.10
CA LYS A 249 12.08 -6.30 23.20
C LYS A 249 10.99 -6.85 24.12
N VAL A 250 10.38 -7.96 23.74
CA VAL A 250 9.28 -8.67 24.44
C VAL A 250 9.48 -10.18 24.34
N GLY A 251 8.93 -10.94 25.31
CA GLY A 251 8.86 -12.41 25.27
C GLY A 251 10.19 -13.08 24.89
N GLU A 252 10.17 -13.80 23.78
CA GLU A 252 11.29 -14.54 23.18
C GLU A 252 12.61 -13.74 23.10
N PHE A 253 12.55 -12.42 22.92
CA PHE A 253 13.76 -11.59 22.93
C PHE A 253 14.51 -11.68 24.26
N TRP A 254 13.78 -11.66 25.38
CA TRP A 254 14.36 -11.70 26.73
C TRP A 254 14.71 -13.11 27.18
N GLU A 255 14.01 -14.12 26.71
CA GLU A 255 14.33 -15.54 26.99
C GLU A 255 15.73 -15.92 26.51
N LYS A 256 16.25 -15.22 25.49
CA LYS A 256 17.58 -15.44 24.92
C LYS A 256 18.68 -14.64 25.63
N ILE A 257 18.35 -13.80 26.59
CA ILE A 257 19.31 -12.95 27.31
C ILE A 257 19.49 -13.50 28.72
N GLU A 258 20.68 -14.03 28.97
CA GLU A 258 21.08 -14.57 30.26
C GLU A 258 20.89 -13.53 31.39
N ASN A 259 20.30 -13.96 32.50
CA ASN A 259 20.00 -13.14 33.69
C ASN A 259 18.96 -12.03 33.47
N ARG A 260 18.12 -12.15 32.44
CA ARG A 260 17.04 -11.20 32.11
C ARG A 260 15.76 -11.90 31.66
N GLU A 261 15.66 -13.21 31.81
CA GLU A 261 14.57 -14.07 31.35
C GLU A 261 13.24 -13.68 32.02
N GLU A 262 13.28 -13.13 33.23
CA GLU A 262 12.09 -12.65 33.92
C GLU A 262 11.38 -11.49 33.19
N ASN A 263 12.08 -10.80 32.29
CA ASN A 263 11.52 -9.73 31.45
C ASN A 263 10.74 -10.27 30.23
N ALA A 264 10.77 -11.58 29.98
CA ALA A 264 9.93 -12.23 28.98
C ALA A 264 8.46 -12.28 29.41
N TYR A 265 8.19 -12.20 30.72
CA TYR A 265 6.88 -12.44 31.30
C TYR A 265 6.24 -11.18 31.85
N CYS A 266 4.91 -11.12 31.76
CA CYS A 266 4.16 -9.99 32.27
C CYS A 266 4.23 -9.92 33.80
N ARG A 267 4.68 -8.76 34.32
CA ARG A 267 4.83 -8.51 35.77
C ARG A 267 3.54 -8.08 36.48
N VAL A 268 2.41 -8.09 35.79
CA VAL A 268 1.13 -7.68 36.37
C VAL A 268 0.57 -8.82 37.22
N PRO A 269 0.19 -8.59 38.50
CA PRO A 269 -0.18 -9.66 39.43
C PRO A 269 -1.27 -10.63 38.92
N ASN A 270 -2.29 -10.11 38.25
CA ASN A 270 -3.41 -10.93 37.77
C ASN A 270 -3.14 -11.60 36.43
N CYS A 271 -1.94 -11.46 35.88
CA CYS A 271 -1.64 -11.81 34.50
C CYS A 271 -0.95 -13.17 34.34
N GLU A 272 -0.91 -13.96 35.43
CA GLU A 272 -0.45 -15.36 35.45
C GLU A 272 0.94 -15.58 34.83
N LYS A 273 1.80 -14.55 34.83
CA LYS A 273 3.09 -14.55 34.12
C LYS A 273 2.96 -14.97 32.65
N ALA A 274 1.93 -14.48 31.95
CA ALA A 274 1.82 -14.66 30.51
C ALA A 274 3.10 -14.17 29.80
N VAL A 275 3.59 -14.92 28.82
CA VAL A 275 4.70 -14.50 27.95
C VAL A 275 4.28 -13.22 27.22
N GLU A 276 5.06 -12.16 27.35
CA GLU A 276 4.71 -10.88 26.75
C GLU A 276 4.83 -10.94 25.22
N SER A 277 3.71 -10.65 24.57
CA SER A 277 3.62 -10.38 23.14
C SER A 277 3.00 -9.00 22.91
N MET A 278 3.03 -8.49 21.67
CA MET A 278 2.33 -7.23 21.40
C MET A 278 0.82 -7.34 21.50
N ASP A 279 0.25 -8.51 21.22
CA ASP A 279 -1.17 -8.80 21.41
C ASP A 279 -1.51 -8.79 22.90
N HIS A 280 -0.64 -9.41 23.71
CA HIS A 280 -0.75 -9.37 25.15
C HIS A 280 -0.77 -7.93 25.67
N ILE A 281 0.29 -7.16 25.37
CA ILE A 281 0.49 -5.81 25.91
C ILE A 281 -0.64 -4.85 25.49
N LEU A 282 -1.10 -4.92 24.24
CA LEU A 282 -2.05 -3.95 23.72
C LEU A 282 -3.51 -4.30 24.04
N THR A 283 -3.88 -5.59 24.13
CA THR A 283 -5.30 -5.98 24.16
C THR A 283 -5.67 -7.00 25.23
N GLU A 284 -4.75 -7.81 25.74
CA GLU A 284 -5.08 -8.91 26.67
C GLU A 284 -4.59 -8.68 28.11
N CYS A 285 -3.62 -7.78 28.28
CA CYS A 285 -2.97 -7.53 29.56
C CYS A 285 -3.98 -7.06 30.61
N LYS A 286 -3.99 -7.70 31.79
CA LYS A 286 -4.89 -7.34 32.90
C LYS A 286 -4.46 -6.08 33.65
N ALA A 287 -3.53 -5.30 33.09
CA ALA A 287 -3.11 -4.03 33.65
C ALA A 287 -4.23 -2.99 33.47
N PRO A 288 -4.53 -2.16 34.48
CA PRO A 288 -5.64 -1.21 34.39
C PRO A 288 -5.44 -0.19 33.27
N GLU A 289 -4.20 0.15 32.92
CA GLU A 289 -3.90 1.25 32.00
C GLU A 289 -4.43 1.00 30.59
N GLY A 290 -4.29 -0.24 30.08
CA GLY A 290 -4.76 -0.60 28.75
C GLY A 290 -6.28 -0.45 28.62
N LYS A 291 -7.01 -0.99 29.60
CA LYS A 291 -8.48 -0.90 29.66
C LYS A 291 -8.96 0.55 29.70
N ILE A 292 -8.42 1.36 30.61
CA ILE A 292 -8.79 2.78 30.76
C ILE A 292 -8.52 3.55 29.45
N ILE A 293 -7.36 3.32 28.82
CA ILE A 293 -7.00 4.00 27.57
C ILE A 293 -7.96 3.65 26.44
N TRP A 294 -8.34 2.37 26.29
CA TRP A 294 -9.29 1.96 25.24
C TRP A 294 -10.71 2.45 25.50
N GLU A 295 -11.17 2.49 26.75
CA GLU A 295 -12.47 3.06 27.12
C GLU A 295 -12.53 4.57 26.80
N LEU A 296 -11.44 5.31 27.04
CA LEU A 296 -11.35 6.73 26.69
C LEU A 296 -11.31 6.96 25.18
N ALA A 297 -10.58 6.11 24.45
CA ALA A 297 -10.54 6.13 23.00
C ALA A 297 -11.94 5.89 22.40
N GLU A 298 -12.64 4.87 22.88
CA GLU A 298 -14.01 4.55 22.50
C GLU A 298 -14.98 5.71 22.84
N LYS A 299 -14.88 6.27 24.04
CA LYS A 299 -15.72 7.39 24.48
C LYS A 299 -15.55 8.61 23.57
N LEU A 300 -14.32 8.92 23.16
CA LEU A 300 -14.05 10.04 22.24
C LEU A 300 -14.55 9.72 20.83
N TRP A 301 -14.36 8.49 20.35
CA TRP A 301 -14.80 8.05 19.03
C TRP A 301 -16.32 8.06 18.88
N LYS A 302 -17.06 7.63 19.90
CA LYS A 302 -18.53 7.58 19.89
C LYS A 302 -19.20 8.94 19.69
N LYS A 303 -18.47 10.04 19.93
CA LYS A 303 -18.92 11.40 19.58
C LYS A 303 -18.91 11.69 18.07
N LYS A 304 -18.23 10.85 17.29
CA LYS A 304 -18.11 10.95 15.84
C LYS A 304 -19.02 9.96 15.13
N ILE A 305 -18.92 8.69 15.50
CA ILE A 305 -19.67 7.58 14.91
C ILE A 305 -20.08 6.64 16.07
N PRO A 306 -21.35 6.22 16.16
CA PRO A 306 -21.83 5.41 17.30
C PRO A 306 -21.12 4.07 17.48
N HIS A 307 -20.65 3.47 16.38
CA HIS A 307 -20.03 2.16 16.38
C HIS A 307 -18.51 2.26 16.55
N TRP A 308 -17.97 1.61 17.59
CA TRP A 308 -16.54 1.45 17.83
C TRP A 308 -16.07 0.08 17.32
N PRO A 309 -15.14 0.03 16.35
CA PRO A 309 -14.56 -1.23 15.92
C PRO A 309 -13.76 -1.88 17.05
N LYS A 310 -13.96 -3.18 17.27
CA LYS A 310 -13.28 -3.93 18.32
C LYS A 310 -11.78 -4.01 18.04
N ILE A 311 -10.97 -3.75 19.07
CA ILE A 311 -9.51 -3.90 19.01
C ILE A 311 -9.14 -5.08 19.88
N TYR A 312 -8.87 -6.23 19.25
CA TYR A 312 -8.68 -7.52 19.93
C TYR A 312 -7.27 -8.10 19.78
N CYS A 313 -6.42 -7.50 18.94
CA CYS A 313 -5.03 -7.90 18.76
C CYS A 313 -4.19 -6.74 18.20
N ALA A 314 -2.87 -6.90 18.13
CA ALA A 314 -1.99 -5.90 17.54
C ALA A 314 -2.24 -5.72 16.03
N GLY A 315 -2.72 -6.76 15.33
CA GLY A 315 -3.18 -6.67 13.94
C GLY A 315 -4.34 -5.68 13.76
N ALA A 316 -5.31 -5.68 14.68
CA ALA A 316 -6.42 -4.72 14.68
C ALA A 316 -5.97 -3.28 14.94
N VAL A 317 -4.96 -3.09 15.80
CA VAL A 317 -4.33 -1.78 16.00
C VAL A 317 -3.69 -1.29 14.70
N MET A 318 -2.95 -2.14 13.98
CA MET A 318 -2.33 -1.76 12.70
C MET A 318 -3.34 -1.54 11.58
N ALA A 319 -4.46 -2.28 11.59
CA ALA A 319 -5.54 -2.12 10.64
C ALA A 319 -6.18 -0.72 10.70
N CYS A 320 -6.01 0.06 11.78
CA CYS A 320 -6.48 1.43 11.84
C CYS A 320 -5.93 2.31 10.70
N ALA A 321 -4.72 2.00 10.21
CA ALA A 321 -4.10 2.70 9.08
C ALA A 321 -4.92 2.58 7.78
N LEU A 322 -5.77 1.57 7.68
CA LEU A 322 -6.59 1.25 6.52
C LEU A 322 -8.04 1.75 6.67
N ALA A 323 -8.37 2.48 7.74
CA ALA A 323 -9.72 2.97 7.98
C ALA A 323 -10.36 3.67 6.75
N ASP A 324 -11.55 3.21 6.41
CA ASP A 324 -12.36 3.69 5.27
C ASP A 324 -13.86 3.81 5.62
N PHE A 325 -14.18 4.46 6.73
CA PHE A 325 -15.55 4.82 7.09
C PHE A 325 -16.18 5.72 6.02
N ARG A 326 -17.43 5.43 5.68
CA ARG A 326 -18.22 6.08 4.62
C ARG A 326 -19.60 6.48 5.13
N THR A 327 -20.24 7.45 4.47
CA THR A 327 -21.66 7.77 4.66
C THR A 327 -22.55 6.67 4.06
N PRO A 328 -23.86 6.66 4.37
CA PRO A 328 -24.81 5.77 3.70
C PRO A 328 -24.81 5.90 2.17
N GLU A 329 -24.50 7.08 1.65
CA GLU A 329 -24.41 7.39 0.21
C GLU A 329 -23.07 6.94 -0.42
N GLY A 330 -22.14 6.42 0.39
CA GLY A 330 -20.84 5.90 -0.06
C GLY A 330 -19.68 6.90 0.01
N ASP A 331 -19.94 8.15 0.43
CA ASP A 331 -18.92 9.19 0.52
C ASP A 331 -17.94 8.96 1.65
N LYS A 332 -16.66 9.20 1.39
CA LYS A 332 -15.60 8.96 2.37
C LYS A 332 -15.64 9.99 3.50
N LEU A 333 -15.76 9.52 4.74
CA LEU A 333 -15.68 10.34 5.94
C LEU A 333 -14.21 10.66 6.28
N THR A 334 -13.58 11.55 5.51
CA THR A 334 -12.15 11.87 5.62
C THR A 334 -11.71 12.28 7.03
N GLY A 335 -12.49 13.13 7.70
CA GLY A 335 -12.25 13.56 9.07
C GLY A 335 -12.35 12.44 10.10
N ALA A 336 -13.38 11.59 9.98
CA ALA A 336 -13.55 10.44 10.87
C ALA A 336 -12.43 9.41 10.69
N ASN A 337 -12.08 9.08 9.44
CA ASN A 337 -10.96 8.19 9.11
C ASN A 337 -9.63 8.68 9.71
N ARG A 338 -9.37 9.97 9.63
CA ARG A 338 -8.17 10.58 10.22
C ARG A 338 -8.20 10.54 11.74
N LEU A 339 -9.33 10.88 12.35
CA LEU A 339 -9.50 10.84 13.80
C LEU A 339 -9.29 9.42 14.35
N TYR A 340 -9.86 8.42 13.69
CA TYR A 340 -9.70 7.01 14.07
C TYR A 340 -8.24 6.58 14.07
N ARG A 341 -7.51 6.86 12.98
CA ARG A 341 -6.06 6.61 12.88
C ARG A 341 -5.31 7.24 14.04
N ILE A 342 -5.60 8.49 14.37
CA ILE A 342 -4.94 9.21 15.46
C ILE A 342 -5.24 8.55 16.81
N ILE A 343 -6.52 8.37 17.15
CA ILE A 343 -6.94 7.87 18.46
C ILE A 343 -6.38 6.47 18.71
N VAL A 344 -6.48 5.56 17.73
CA VAL A 344 -6.01 4.17 17.91
C VAL A 344 -4.49 4.12 18.03
N SER A 345 -3.77 4.82 17.17
CA SER A 345 -2.30 4.78 17.17
C SER A 345 -1.65 5.47 18.39
N GLU A 346 -2.17 6.63 18.81
CA GLU A 346 -1.67 7.34 19.99
C GLU A 346 -1.98 6.56 21.29
N SER A 347 -3.17 5.93 21.35
CA SER A 347 -3.57 5.05 22.46
C SER A 347 -2.64 3.84 22.59
N ALA A 348 -2.43 3.10 21.50
CA ALA A 348 -1.52 1.94 21.49
C ALA A 348 -0.08 2.32 21.86
N TRP A 349 0.41 3.44 21.33
CA TRP A 349 1.73 3.95 21.66
C TRP A 349 1.86 4.35 23.14
N LEU A 350 0.81 4.94 23.73
CA LEU A 350 0.79 5.25 25.16
C LEU A 350 0.81 3.98 26.02
N ILE A 351 0.02 2.97 25.68
CA ILE A 351 0.02 1.67 26.38
C ILE A 351 1.43 1.07 26.36
N TRP A 352 2.07 1.04 25.20
CA TRP A 352 3.45 0.58 25.05
C TRP A 352 4.44 1.36 25.94
N LYS A 353 4.35 2.70 25.97
CA LYS A 353 5.20 3.54 26.83
C LYS A 353 4.99 3.25 28.31
N LEU A 354 3.75 3.05 28.75
CA LEU A 354 3.45 2.73 30.15
C LEU A 354 4.00 1.36 30.54
N ARG A 355 3.88 0.36 29.66
CA ARG A 355 4.52 -0.95 29.83
C ARG A 355 6.04 -0.82 29.93
N CYS A 356 6.68 -0.10 29.01
CA CYS A 356 8.14 0.10 29.05
C CYS A 356 8.59 0.79 30.34
N ARG A 357 7.84 1.80 30.80
CA ARG A 357 8.11 2.43 32.08
C ARG A 357 8.08 1.41 33.22
N ARG A 358 7.01 0.61 33.33
CA ARG A 358 6.89 -0.42 34.37
C ARG A 358 8.07 -1.42 34.38
N LEU A 359 8.61 -1.75 33.22
CA LEU A 359 9.72 -2.69 33.11
C LEU A 359 11.07 -2.09 33.53
N PHE A 360 11.33 -0.83 33.18
CA PHE A 360 12.66 -0.22 33.27
C PHE A 360 12.82 0.87 34.33
N ASP A 361 11.72 1.40 34.87
CA ASP A 361 11.71 2.42 35.92
C ASP A 361 11.54 1.73 37.29
N PRO A 362 12.60 1.68 38.14
CA PRO A 362 12.55 1.00 39.44
C PRO A 362 11.49 1.54 40.38
N ASP A 363 11.11 2.81 40.24
CA ASP A 363 10.11 3.46 41.09
C ASP A 363 8.70 3.18 40.57
N ALA A 364 8.51 3.06 39.25
CA ALA A 364 7.23 2.66 38.66
C ALA A 364 6.91 1.17 38.83
N ALA A 365 7.90 0.34 39.18
CA ALA A 365 7.69 -1.06 39.50
C ALA A 365 7.13 -1.26 40.92
N LYS A 366 7.28 -0.27 41.81
CA LYS A 366 6.84 -0.35 43.22
C LYS A 366 5.38 0.08 43.38
N ASP A 367 4.96 1.14 42.69
CA ASP A 367 3.60 1.66 42.75
C ASP A 367 2.92 1.63 41.38
N MET A 368 1.78 0.93 41.29
CA MET A 368 0.95 0.95 40.08
C MET A 368 0.38 2.35 39.86
N ILE A 369 0.41 2.80 38.60
CA ILE A 369 -0.09 4.12 38.20
C ILE A 369 -1.59 4.19 38.50
N THR A 370 -2.01 5.27 39.18
CA THR A 370 -3.42 5.49 39.51
C THR A 370 -4.26 5.69 38.23
N GLU A 371 -5.53 5.27 38.26
CA GLU A 371 -6.48 5.46 37.15
C GLU A 371 -6.53 6.92 36.69
N ARG A 372 -6.58 7.86 37.64
CA ARG A 372 -6.55 9.31 37.40
C ARG A 372 -5.32 9.74 36.59
N GLU A 373 -4.16 9.19 36.92
CA GLU A 373 -2.93 9.53 36.22
C GLU A 373 -2.93 8.96 34.80
N VAL A 374 -3.37 7.73 34.59
CA VAL A 374 -3.53 7.15 33.25
C VAL A 374 -4.47 8.00 32.40
N HIS A 375 -5.64 8.34 32.95
CA HIS A 375 -6.64 9.19 32.33
C HIS A 375 -6.04 10.53 31.89
N ASN A 376 -5.40 11.24 32.82
CA ASN A 376 -4.82 12.56 32.55
C ASN A 376 -3.64 12.49 31.55
N ARG A 377 -2.86 11.41 31.55
CA ARG A 377 -1.81 11.17 30.55
C ARG A 377 -2.40 10.97 29.16
N TRP A 378 -3.47 10.18 29.03
CA TRP A 378 -4.14 9.98 27.75
C TRP A 378 -4.75 11.29 27.22
N VAL A 379 -5.48 12.02 28.05
CA VAL A 379 -6.04 13.34 27.70
C VAL A 379 -4.93 14.31 27.28
N LYS A 380 -3.77 14.29 27.95
CA LYS A 380 -2.61 15.11 27.57
C LYS A 380 -2.06 14.73 26.20
N VAL A 381 -1.94 13.44 25.89
CA VAL A 381 -1.44 12.96 24.58
C VAL A 381 -2.35 13.41 23.45
N ILE A 382 -3.67 13.23 23.60
CA ILE A 382 -4.63 13.60 22.55
C ILE A 382 -4.70 15.13 22.37
N ASN A 383 -4.66 15.92 23.44
CA ASN A 383 -4.59 17.38 23.34
C ASN A 383 -3.29 17.86 22.68
N LEU A 384 -2.14 17.27 23.02
CA LEU A 384 -0.87 17.59 22.34
C LEU A 384 -0.95 17.31 20.84
N ARG A 385 -1.67 16.24 20.45
CA ARG A 385 -1.91 15.93 19.04
C ARG A 385 -2.83 16.94 18.36
N LEU A 386 -3.89 17.38 19.04
CA LEU A 386 -4.76 18.46 18.58
C LEU A 386 -3.97 19.77 18.36
N ASP A 387 -3.11 20.13 19.31
CA ASP A 387 -2.26 21.32 19.21
C ASP A 387 -1.26 21.23 18.06
N LEU A 388 -0.67 20.04 17.83
CA LEU A 388 0.18 19.79 16.68
C LEU A 388 -0.59 19.96 15.36
N ASP A 389 -1.81 19.41 15.26
CA ASP A 389 -2.65 19.58 14.08
C ASP A 389 -2.96 21.06 13.81
N ARG A 390 -3.29 21.83 14.87
CA ARG A 390 -3.54 23.27 14.78
C ARG A 390 -2.29 24.03 14.33
N ALA A 391 -1.14 23.76 14.93
CA ALA A 391 0.14 24.38 14.56
C ALA A 391 0.48 24.11 13.10
N MET A 392 0.27 22.88 12.63
CA MET A 392 0.54 22.46 11.26
C MET A 392 -0.41 23.09 10.22
N THR A 393 -1.45 23.83 10.62
CA THR A 393 -2.25 24.64 9.68
C THR A 393 -1.56 25.93 9.23
N ASN A 394 -0.42 26.27 9.83
CA ASN A 394 0.30 27.50 9.51
C ASN A 394 0.97 27.38 8.12
N PRO A 395 0.78 28.36 7.21
CA PRO A 395 1.41 28.38 5.89
C PRO A 395 2.94 28.29 5.90
N LYS A 396 3.62 28.63 7.01
CA LYS A 396 5.07 28.50 7.16
C LYS A 396 5.61 27.08 6.94
N TYR A 397 4.73 26.07 7.01
CA TYR A 397 5.08 24.68 6.75
C TYR A 397 4.92 24.27 5.28
N GLU A 398 4.54 25.20 4.39
CA GLU A 398 4.45 25.03 2.94
C GLU A 398 3.74 23.72 2.55
N ARG A 399 4.42 22.83 1.80
CA ARG A 399 3.90 21.54 1.35
C ARG A 399 3.55 20.56 2.49
N LYS A 400 4.04 20.82 3.71
CA LYS A 400 3.73 20.04 4.92
C LYS A 400 2.55 20.62 5.70
N ALA A 401 2.06 21.80 5.35
CA ALA A 401 0.92 22.41 6.03
C ALA A 401 -0.35 21.57 5.83
N ILE A 402 -1.13 21.42 6.91
CA ILE A 402 -2.39 20.67 6.89
C ILE A 402 -3.52 21.67 6.60
N PRO A 403 -4.39 21.42 5.61
CA PRO A 403 -5.55 22.28 5.36
C PRO A 403 -6.43 22.41 6.61
N ARG A 404 -6.84 23.64 6.93
CA ARG A 404 -7.70 23.89 8.12
C ARG A 404 -8.99 23.09 8.08
N THR A 405 -9.61 23.00 6.92
CA THR A 405 -10.82 22.20 6.68
C THR A 405 -10.63 20.74 7.12
N LYS A 406 -9.45 20.15 6.85
CA LYS A 406 -9.11 18.79 7.28
C LYS A 406 -8.99 18.68 8.80
N VAL A 407 -8.41 19.67 9.48
CA VAL A 407 -8.31 19.70 10.95
C VAL A 407 -9.70 19.86 11.58
N LEU A 408 -10.49 20.82 11.10
CA LEU A 408 -11.87 21.04 11.55
C LEU A 408 -12.71 19.77 11.37
N GLN A 409 -12.67 19.14 10.20
CA GLN A 409 -13.38 17.88 9.93
C GLN A 409 -12.90 16.74 10.84
N THR A 410 -11.61 16.68 11.18
CA THR A 410 -11.07 15.65 12.09
C THR A 410 -11.71 15.78 13.48
N TRP A 411 -11.64 16.97 14.07
CA TRP A 411 -11.98 17.20 15.49
C TRP A 411 -13.41 17.70 15.73
N ARG A 412 -14.21 17.90 14.68
CA ARG A 412 -15.64 18.28 14.81
C ARG A 412 -16.39 17.29 15.70
N GLY A 413 -17.08 17.81 16.72
CA GLY A 413 -17.88 17.04 17.67
C GLY A 413 -17.07 16.42 18.82
N THR A 414 -15.74 16.52 18.82
CA THR A 414 -14.88 15.90 19.84
C THR A 414 -14.16 16.91 20.74
N ILE A 415 -14.34 18.20 20.49
CA ILE A 415 -13.80 19.34 21.25
C ILE A 415 -14.79 19.78 22.34
N ASP A 416 -14.26 20.29 23.45
CA ASP A 416 -15.05 20.93 24.48
C ASP A 416 -15.51 22.31 23.99
N ASP A 417 -16.81 22.46 23.74
CA ASP A 417 -17.40 23.69 23.20
C ASP A 417 -17.91 24.63 24.29
N GLY A 418 -17.42 24.47 25.53
CA GLY A 418 -17.83 25.26 26.70
C GLY A 418 -17.66 26.78 26.60
N ASN A 419 -17.11 27.31 25.49
CA ASN A 419 -16.87 28.72 25.22
C ASN A 419 -17.45 29.23 23.87
N ASN A 420 -18.37 28.48 23.23
CA ASN A 420 -19.01 28.91 21.98
C ASN A 420 -17.98 29.20 20.87
N LEU A 421 -17.17 28.19 20.54
CA LEU A 421 -16.03 28.34 19.64
C LEU A 421 -16.47 28.80 18.24
N PRO A 422 -15.68 29.66 17.57
CA PRO A 422 -16.01 30.06 16.21
C PRO A 422 -15.96 28.85 15.25
N PRO A 423 -16.65 28.93 14.09
CA PRO A 423 -16.62 27.85 13.09
C PRO A 423 -15.21 27.42 12.68
N ASP A 424 -14.26 28.36 12.61
CA ASP A 424 -12.82 28.08 12.51
C ASP A 424 -12.11 28.37 13.83
N TRP A 425 -12.13 27.39 14.74
CA TRP A 425 -11.45 27.46 16.04
C TRP A 425 -9.95 27.18 15.97
N THR A 426 -9.37 26.91 14.80
CA THR A 426 -7.96 26.51 14.70
C THR A 426 -7.00 27.55 15.28
N ARG A 427 -7.41 28.82 15.29
CA ARG A 427 -6.68 29.97 15.85
C ARG A 427 -7.11 30.40 17.25
N SER A 428 -8.20 29.84 17.79
CA SER A 428 -8.70 30.20 19.12
C SER A 428 -7.73 29.79 20.20
N LYS A 429 -7.67 30.54 21.30
CA LYS A 429 -6.97 30.12 22.51
C LYS A 429 -7.83 29.06 23.24
N ASP A 430 -7.17 28.17 24.00
CA ASP A 430 -7.82 27.23 24.92
C ASP A 430 -8.76 26.18 24.30
N VAL A 431 -8.42 25.64 23.13
CA VAL A 431 -9.15 24.51 22.51
C VAL A 431 -8.64 23.19 23.09
N CYS A 432 -9.51 22.47 23.80
CA CYS A 432 -9.23 21.14 24.33
C CYS A 432 -10.24 20.10 23.82
N ILE A 433 -9.87 18.83 23.85
CA ILE A 433 -10.83 17.76 23.65
C ILE A 433 -11.90 17.79 24.74
N SER A 434 -13.09 17.30 24.38
CA SER A 434 -14.27 17.24 25.23
C SER A 434 -14.18 16.28 26.43
N ILE A 435 -13.10 15.52 26.56
CA ILE A 435 -12.82 14.70 27.74
C ILE A 435 -11.93 15.53 28.68
N LYS A 436 -12.52 16.00 29.79
CA LYS A 436 -11.84 16.83 30.79
C LYS A 436 -10.92 16.02 31.69
N ARG A 437 -9.82 16.62 32.14
CA ARG A 437 -8.94 16.01 33.15
C ARG A 437 -9.70 15.77 34.45
N MET A 438 -9.34 14.70 35.15
CA MET A 438 -9.86 14.42 36.49
C MET A 438 -9.14 15.32 37.50
N GLU A 439 -9.91 16.10 38.26
CA GLU A 439 -9.42 16.96 39.35
C GLU A 439 -9.02 16.12 40.59
N PRO A 440 -8.09 16.61 41.43
CA PRO A 440 -7.88 16.00 42.74
C PRO A 440 -9.17 16.10 43.56
N LYS A 441 -9.62 14.98 44.15
CA LYS A 441 -10.64 15.03 45.19
C LYS A 441 -10.19 16.07 46.22
N GLY A 442 -10.95 17.15 46.38
CA GLY A 442 -10.69 18.14 47.41
C GLY A 442 -10.53 17.42 48.74
N LYS A 443 -9.53 17.80 49.53
CA LYS A 443 -9.48 17.41 50.94
C LYS A 443 -10.71 18.05 51.59
N GLY A 444 -11.79 17.27 51.68
CA GLY A 444 -12.94 17.58 52.52
C GLY A 444 -12.59 17.39 53.98
#